data_AF-F2Z3X8-F1
#
_entry.id   AF-F2Z3X8-F1
#
_cell.length_a   1.000
_cell.length_b   1.000
_cell.length_c   1.000
_cell.angle_alpha   90.00
_cell.angle_beta   90.00
_cell.angle_gamma   90.00
#
_symmetry.space_group_name_H-M   'P 1'
#
loop_
_entity.id
_entity.type
_entity.pdbx_description
1 polymer ?
#
loop_
_entity_poly.entity_id
_entity_poly.type
_entity_poly.pdbx_seq_one_letter_code
_entity_poly.pdbx_strand_id
1 'polypeptide(L)'
;MGEPQQVSALPPPPMQYIKEYTDENIQEGLAPKPPPPIKDSYMMFGNQFQCDDLIIRPLESQGIERLHPMQFDHKKELRKLNMSILINFLDLLDILIRSPGSIKREEKLEDLKLLFVHVHHLINEYRPHQARE
;
A
#
# COMPACT_ATOMS: atom_id res chain seq x y z
N MET A 1 49.42 16.05 9.44
CA MET A 1 48.16 16.55 8.85
C MET A 1 47.35 15.33 8.47
N GLY A 2 46.23 15.07 9.15
CA GLY A 2 45.33 13.98 8.77
C GLY A 2 44.41 14.48 7.66
N GLU A 3 44.36 13.77 6.54
CA GLU A 3 43.45 14.10 5.44
C GLU A 3 41.99 14.00 5.92
N PRO A 4 41.11 14.94 5.53
CA PRO A 4 39.72 14.89 5.89
C PRO A 4 39.07 13.67 5.24
N GLN A 5 38.62 12.74 6.09
CA GLN A 5 37.92 11.54 5.68
C GLN A 5 36.64 11.94 4.95
N GLN A 6 36.62 11.78 3.63
CA GLN A 6 35.43 12.03 2.81
C GLN A 6 34.32 11.08 3.27
N VAL A 7 33.38 11.60 4.05
CA VAL A 7 32.18 10.86 4.43
C VAL A 7 31.23 10.94 3.23
N SER A 8 31.19 9.86 2.45
CA SER A 8 30.16 9.69 1.42
C SER A 8 28.77 9.79 2.07
N ALA A 9 27.85 10.54 1.46
CA ALA A 9 26.46 10.69 1.91
C ALA A 9 25.62 9.42 1.69
N LEU A 10 26.11 8.49 0.89
CA LEU A 10 25.44 7.23 0.57
C LEU A 10 26.12 6.05 1.27
N PRO A 11 25.33 5.05 1.72
CA PRO A 11 25.89 3.85 2.32
C PRO A 11 26.86 3.19 1.33
N PRO A 12 28.00 2.65 1.80
CA PRO A 12 28.90 1.90 0.94
C PRO A 12 28.14 0.69 0.39
N PRO A 13 28.47 0.27 -0.84
CA PRO A 13 27.82 -0.90 -1.39
C PRO A 13 28.16 -2.12 -0.52
N PRO A 14 27.33 -3.17 -0.53
CA PRO A 14 27.49 -4.29 0.39
C PRO A 14 28.73 -5.11 0.01
N MET A 15 29.86 -4.76 0.65
CA MET A 15 31.20 -5.31 0.36
C MET A 15 31.31 -6.82 0.58
N GLN A 16 30.38 -7.43 1.32
CA GLN A 16 30.27 -8.88 1.49
C GLN A 16 29.95 -9.60 0.17
N TYR A 17 29.19 -8.96 -0.73
CA TYR A 17 28.86 -9.54 -2.03
C TYR A 17 29.89 -9.16 -3.10
N ILE A 18 30.32 -7.89 -3.14
CA ILE A 18 31.20 -7.39 -4.20
C ILE A 18 32.53 -8.15 -4.28
N LYS A 19 33.10 -8.52 -3.13
CA LYS A 19 34.39 -9.24 -3.08
C LYS A 19 34.36 -10.60 -3.78
N GLU A 20 33.19 -11.20 -3.91
CA GLU A 20 33.01 -12.51 -4.53
C GLU A 20 32.89 -12.43 -6.07
N TYR A 21 32.65 -11.24 -6.63
CA TYR A 21 32.51 -11.00 -8.08
C TYR A 21 33.80 -10.46 -8.70
N THR A 22 34.87 -11.27 -8.71
CA THR A 22 36.09 -11.01 -9.49
C THR A 22 36.03 -11.69 -10.86
N ASP A 23 36.83 -11.23 -11.82
CA ASP A 23 36.88 -11.80 -13.17
C ASP A 23 37.23 -13.30 -13.15
N GLU A 24 38.14 -13.70 -12.25
CA GLU A 24 38.53 -15.09 -12.05
C GLU A 24 37.39 -15.94 -11.47
N ASN A 25 36.69 -15.44 -10.44
CA ASN A 25 35.57 -16.15 -9.82
C ASN A 25 34.38 -16.30 -10.78
N ILE A 26 34.19 -15.33 -11.68
CA ILE A 26 33.16 -15.40 -12.72
C ILE A 26 33.53 -16.45 -13.76
N GLN A 27 34.80 -16.48 -14.19
CA GLN A 27 35.30 -17.45 -15.16
C GLN A 27 35.22 -18.89 -14.62
N GLU A 28 35.52 -19.09 -13.33
CA GLU A 28 35.44 -20.38 -12.64
C GLU A 28 34.02 -20.73 -12.15
N GLY A 29 33.04 -19.84 -12.33
CA GLY A 29 31.65 -20.06 -11.91
C GLY A 29 31.44 -20.13 -10.39
N LEU A 30 32.39 -19.62 -9.61
CA LEU A 30 32.36 -19.55 -8.14
C LEU A 30 31.54 -18.38 -7.61
N ALA A 31 31.21 -17.41 -8.47
CA ALA A 31 30.37 -16.27 -8.11
C ALA A 31 29.01 -16.74 -7.56
N PRO A 32 28.58 -16.24 -6.38
CA PRO A 32 27.35 -16.70 -5.74
C PRO A 32 26.14 -16.37 -6.60
N LYS A 33 25.20 -17.33 -6.69
CA LYS A 33 23.90 -17.13 -7.31
C LYS A 33 23.03 -16.21 -6.44
N PRO A 34 22.08 -15.46 -7.03
CA PRO A 34 21.15 -14.67 -6.25
C PRO A 34 20.43 -15.54 -5.21
N PRO A 35 20.11 -14.98 -4.03
CA PRO A 35 19.38 -15.72 -3.00
C PRO A 35 18.02 -16.18 -3.55
N PRO A 36 17.53 -17.36 -3.11
CA PRO A 36 16.23 -17.84 -3.53
C PRO A 36 15.12 -16.86 -3.09
N PRO A 37 14.00 -16.77 -3.83
CA PRO A 37 12.86 -15.96 -3.43
C PRO A 37 12.40 -16.34 -2.02
N ILE A 38 12.14 -15.33 -1.19
CA ILE A 38 11.53 -15.53 0.12
C ILE A 38 10.12 -16.09 -0.09
N LYS A 39 9.79 -17.18 0.59
CA LYS A 39 8.47 -17.83 0.51
C LYS A 39 7.58 -17.50 1.71
N ASP A 40 8.14 -16.92 2.75
CA ASP A 40 7.45 -16.68 4.02
C ASP A 40 6.97 -15.22 4.13
N SER A 41 7.55 -14.45 5.04
CA SER A 41 7.26 -13.03 5.22
C SER A 41 8.48 -12.17 4.96
N TYR A 42 8.26 -10.97 4.41
CA TYR A 42 9.31 -9.99 4.18
C TYR A 42 8.88 -8.62 4.71
N MET A 43 9.86 -7.79 5.06
CA MET A 43 9.61 -6.39 5.40
C MET A 43 9.80 -5.52 4.17
N MET A 44 8.81 -4.67 3.88
CA MET A 44 8.86 -3.69 2.80
C MET A 44 8.35 -2.36 3.32
N PHE A 45 9.21 -1.35 3.28
CA PHE A 45 8.93 0.00 3.80
C PHE A 45 8.40 0.01 5.24
N GLY A 46 8.96 -0.83 6.10
CA GLY A 46 8.54 -0.95 7.51
C GLY A 46 7.26 -1.75 7.75
N ASN A 47 6.63 -2.29 6.70
CA ASN A 47 5.46 -3.15 6.83
C ASN A 47 5.84 -4.61 6.59
N GLN A 48 5.31 -5.51 7.42
CA GLN A 48 5.46 -6.95 7.23
C GLN A 48 4.43 -7.45 6.20
N PHE A 49 4.90 -8.16 5.18
CA PHE A 49 4.12 -8.80 4.13
C PHE A 49 4.30 -10.31 4.21
N GLN A 50 3.24 -11.08 4.00
CA GLN A 50 3.30 -12.53 3.82
C GLN A 50 3.16 -12.86 2.34
N CYS A 51 3.91 -13.82 1.83
CA CYS A 51 3.88 -14.21 0.42
C CYS A 51 2.58 -14.94 0.02
N ASP A 52 1.90 -15.58 0.98
CA ASP A 52 0.63 -16.29 0.76
C ASP A 52 -0.62 -15.41 1.02
N ASP A 53 -0.44 -14.24 1.62
CA ASP A 53 -1.55 -13.32 1.84
C ASP A 53 -2.09 -12.84 0.48
N LEU A 54 -3.41 -12.76 0.37
CA LEU A 54 -4.03 -11.98 -0.70
C LEU A 54 -3.36 -10.60 -0.71
N ILE A 55 -2.86 -10.17 -1.87
CA ILE A 55 -2.23 -8.85 -2.08
C ILE A 55 -3.11 -7.74 -1.48
N ILE A 56 -4.41 -7.99 -1.39
CA ILE A 56 -5.43 -7.12 -0.85
C ILE A 56 -5.94 -7.74 0.45
N ARG A 57 -5.56 -7.13 1.57
CA ARG A 57 -6.08 -7.53 2.88
C ARG A 57 -7.59 -7.24 2.97
N PRO A 58 -8.40 -8.18 3.48
CA PRO A 58 -9.83 -7.94 3.74
C PRO A 58 -10.03 -6.77 4.68
N LEU A 59 -11.10 -5.99 4.47
CA LEU A 59 -11.47 -4.86 5.33
C LEU A 59 -11.63 -5.30 6.80
N GLU A 60 -12.17 -6.49 7.02
CA GLU A 60 -12.42 -7.07 8.34
C GLU A 60 -11.13 -7.31 9.13
N SER A 61 -10.05 -7.72 8.46
CA SER A 61 -8.73 -7.90 9.08
C SER A 61 -8.09 -6.59 9.55
N GLN A 62 -8.60 -5.46 9.07
CA GLN A 62 -8.17 -4.11 9.45
C GLN A 62 -9.12 -3.47 10.47
N GLY A 63 -10.12 -4.23 10.95
CA GLY A 63 -11.16 -3.71 11.87
C GLY A 63 -12.15 -2.78 11.19
N ILE A 64 -12.25 -2.82 9.85
CA ILE A 64 -13.14 -1.96 9.07
C ILE A 64 -14.39 -2.75 8.70
N GLU A 65 -15.56 -2.24 9.08
CA GLU A 65 -16.84 -2.88 8.81
C GLU A 65 -17.20 -2.77 7.32
N ARG A 66 -17.63 -3.87 6.71
CA ARG A 66 -17.90 -3.91 5.27
C ARG A 66 -19.24 -3.21 4.94
N LEU A 67 -19.20 -2.21 4.07
CA LEU A 67 -20.40 -1.46 3.61
C LEU A 67 -21.18 -2.12 2.46
N HIS A 68 -20.67 -3.21 1.88
CA HIS A 68 -21.25 -3.90 0.72
C HIS A 68 -21.45 -5.40 1.00
N PRO A 69 -22.45 -6.06 0.36
CA PRO A 69 -22.69 -7.50 0.56
C PRO A 69 -21.55 -8.35 -0.01
N MET A 70 -21.44 -9.63 0.33
CA MET A 70 -20.34 -10.49 -0.18
C MET A 70 -20.45 -10.80 -1.67
N GLN A 71 -21.66 -10.75 -2.24
CA GLN A 71 -21.90 -10.92 -3.67
C GLN A 71 -22.51 -9.65 -4.24
N PHE A 72 -21.81 -9.04 -5.20
CA PHE A 72 -22.22 -7.79 -5.80
C PHE A 72 -21.57 -7.59 -7.17
N ASP A 73 -22.13 -6.65 -7.91
CA ASP A 73 -21.54 -6.13 -9.15
C ASP A 73 -20.59 -4.98 -8.79
N HIS A 74 -19.29 -5.17 -9.01
CA HIS A 74 -18.24 -4.21 -8.68
C HIS A 74 -18.52 -2.82 -9.28
N LYS A 75 -19.03 -2.77 -10.52
CA LYS A 75 -19.31 -1.50 -11.21
C LYS A 75 -20.46 -0.76 -10.55
N LYS A 76 -21.50 -1.47 -10.13
CA LYS A 76 -22.66 -0.88 -9.43
C LYS A 76 -22.28 -0.39 -8.05
N GLU A 77 -21.53 -1.19 -7.29
CA GLU A 77 -21.13 -0.81 -5.93
C GLU A 77 -20.15 0.37 -5.94
N LEU A 78 -19.18 0.38 -6.85
CA LEU A 78 -18.28 1.52 -7.02
C LEU A 78 -19.03 2.81 -7.37
N ARG A 79 -20.06 2.73 -8.23
CA ARG A 79 -20.90 3.88 -8.58
C ARG A 79 -21.71 4.38 -7.38
N LYS A 80 -22.25 3.47 -6.57
CA LYS A 80 -23.00 3.79 -5.34
C LYS A 80 -22.10 4.47 -4.32
N LEU A 81 -20.90 3.95 -4.07
CA LEU A 81 -19.94 4.59 -3.17
C LEU A 81 -19.51 5.97 -3.67
N ASN A 82 -19.29 6.13 -4.98
CA ASN A 82 -18.95 7.44 -5.56
C ASN A 82 -20.06 8.48 -5.34
N MET A 83 -21.33 8.09 -5.53
CA MET A 83 -22.46 8.97 -5.20
C MET A 83 -22.54 9.26 -3.70
N SER A 84 -22.25 8.28 -2.84
CA SER A 84 -22.21 8.47 -1.38
C SER A 84 -21.12 9.47 -0.96
N ILE A 85 -19.94 9.41 -1.59
CA ILE A 85 -18.84 10.37 -1.36
C ILE A 85 -19.29 11.78 -1.74
N LEU A 86 -19.92 11.94 -2.90
CA LEU A 86 -20.40 13.24 -3.37
C LEU A 86 -21.41 13.85 -2.38
N ILE A 87 -22.39 13.06 -1.94
CA ILE A 87 -23.41 13.52 -0.98
C ILE A 87 -22.75 13.91 0.35
N ASN A 88 -21.85 13.08 0.89
CA ASN A 88 -21.15 13.39 2.13
C ASN A 88 -20.27 14.64 2.02
N PHE A 89 -19.67 14.89 0.86
CA PHE A 89 -18.92 16.11 0.61
C PHE A 89 -19.83 17.34 0.60
N LEU A 90 -21.01 17.27 -0.03
CA LEU A 90 -21.99 18.36 -0.01
C LEU A 90 -22.51 18.63 1.41
N ASP A 91 -22.79 17.58 2.19
CA ASP A 91 -23.17 17.71 3.61
C ASP A 91 -22.07 18.39 4.43
N LEU A 92 -20.81 18.02 4.19
CA LEU A 92 -19.66 18.64 4.85
C LEU A 92 -19.57 20.13 4.52
N LEU A 93 -19.79 20.52 3.25
CA LEU A 93 -19.82 21.93 2.86
C LEU A 93 -20.93 22.70 3.59
N ASP A 94 -22.14 22.13 3.70
CA ASP A 94 -23.25 22.77 4.42
C ASP A 94 -22.93 22.94 5.93
N ILE A 95 -22.28 21.94 6.54
CA ILE A 95 -21.81 22.04 7.94
C ILE A 95 -20.76 23.15 8.09
N LEU A 96 -19.80 23.26 7.16
CA LEU A 96 -18.77 24.29 7.21
C LEU A 96 -19.35 25.70 7.06
N ILE A 97 -20.41 25.87 6.27
CA ILE A 97 -21.09 27.15 6.11
C ILE A 97 -21.88 27.51 7.37
N ARG A 98 -22.59 26.55 7.98
CA ARG A 98 -23.49 26.80 9.12
C ARG A 98 -22.79 26.84 10.47
N SER A 99 -21.87 25.91 10.71
CA SER A 99 -21.21 25.73 12.00
C SER A 99 -19.86 25.01 11.84
N PRO A 100 -18.80 25.73 11.46
CA PRO A 100 -17.50 25.13 11.14
C PRO A 100 -16.78 24.50 12.35
N GLY A 101 -17.14 24.90 13.57
CA GLY A 101 -16.57 24.37 14.82
C GLY A 101 -17.38 23.23 15.45
N SER A 102 -18.41 22.73 14.77
CA SER A 102 -19.24 21.62 15.26
C SER A 102 -18.51 20.28 15.16
N ILE A 103 -18.74 19.40 16.13
CA ILE A 103 -18.26 18.01 16.12
C ILE A 103 -18.76 17.22 14.89
N LYS A 104 -19.90 17.62 14.32
CA LYS A 104 -20.45 17.04 13.08
C LYS A 104 -19.48 17.13 11.89
N ARG A 105 -18.58 18.11 11.89
CA ARG A 105 -17.53 18.22 10.87
C ARG A 105 -16.58 17.02 10.97
N GLU A 106 -16.15 16.67 12.17
CA GLU A 106 -15.21 15.57 12.42
C GLU A 106 -15.88 14.24 12.08
N GLU A 107 -17.13 14.03 12.51
CA GLU A 107 -17.94 12.86 12.14
C GLU A 107 -18.00 12.68 10.62
N LYS A 108 -18.34 13.74 9.87
CA LYS A 108 -18.41 13.68 8.40
C LYS A 108 -17.06 13.46 7.73
N LEU A 109 -15.97 13.91 8.33
CA LEU A 109 -14.63 13.63 7.83
C LEU A 109 -14.25 12.15 8.02
N GLU A 110 -14.63 11.54 9.15
CA GLU A 110 -14.45 10.10 9.37
C GLU A 110 -15.31 9.27 8.41
N ASP A 111 -16.57 9.66 8.19
CA ASP A 111 -17.44 9.02 7.18
C ASP A 111 -16.82 9.05 5.78
N LEU A 112 -16.27 10.21 5.37
CA LEU A 112 -15.59 10.35 4.09
C LEU A 112 -14.33 9.49 4.00
N LYS A 113 -13.50 9.46 5.04
CA LYS A 113 -12.31 8.59 5.10
C LYS A 113 -12.71 7.13 4.92
N LEU A 114 -13.74 6.68 5.62
CA LEU A 114 -14.26 5.32 5.52
C LEU A 114 -14.69 5.00 4.07
N LEU A 115 -15.48 5.88 3.45
CA LEU A 115 -15.91 5.69 2.06
C LEU A 115 -14.73 5.58 1.08
N PHE A 116 -13.69 6.39 1.23
CA PHE A 116 -12.50 6.30 0.39
C PHE A 116 -11.72 5.00 0.59
N VAL A 117 -11.62 4.49 1.82
CA VAL A 117 -11.01 3.19 2.09
C VAL A 117 -11.78 2.07 1.37
N HIS A 118 -13.11 2.09 1.43
CA HIS A 118 -13.94 1.10 0.71
C HIS A 118 -13.77 1.18 -0.81
N VAL A 119 -13.74 2.39 -1.38
CA VAL A 119 -13.50 2.58 -2.83
C VAL A 119 -12.14 2.03 -3.23
N HIS A 120 -11.08 2.34 -2.45
CA HIS A 120 -9.74 1.84 -2.72
C HIS A 120 -9.68 0.31 -2.66
N HIS A 121 -10.35 -0.30 -1.67
CA HIS A 121 -10.44 -1.75 -1.55
C HIS A 121 -11.12 -2.38 -2.77
N LEU A 122 -12.30 -1.89 -3.15
CA LEU A 122 -13.05 -2.37 -4.33
C LEU A 122 -12.25 -2.27 -5.64
N ILE A 123 -11.53 -1.17 -5.84
CA ILE A 123 -10.67 -0.97 -7.02
C ILE A 123 -9.55 -2.01 -7.01
N ASN A 124 -8.94 -2.24 -5.84
CA ASN A 124 -7.88 -3.22 -5.74
C ASN A 124 -8.40 -4.63 -6.03
N GLU A 125 -9.57 -5.01 -5.49
CA GLU A 125 -10.19 -6.31 -5.73
C GLU A 125 -10.45 -6.56 -7.22
N TYR A 126 -10.70 -5.49 -7.99
CA TYR A 126 -10.93 -5.58 -9.43
C TYR A 126 -9.64 -5.67 -10.27
N ARG A 127 -8.46 -5.32 -9.74
CA ARG A 127 -7.19 -5.33 -10.50
C ARG A 127 -6.86 -6.68 -11.15
N PRO A 128 -7.02 -7.85 -10.50
CA PRO A 128 -6.73 -9.13 -11.12
C PRO A 128 -7.64 -9.45 -12.30
N HIS A 129 -8.89 -8.97 -12.30
CA HIS A 129 -9.79 -9.10 -13.46
C HIS A 129 -9.26 -8.26 -14.62
N GLN A 130 -8.93 -6.99 -14.35
CA GLN A 130 -8.37 -6.08 -15.35
C GLN A 130 -7.03 -6.57 -15.92
N ALA A 131 -6.19 -7.21 -15.13
CA ALA A 131 -4.90 -7.72 -15.59
C ALA A 131 -5.02 -8.97 -16.50
N ARG A 132 -6.18 -9.66 -16.48
CA ARG A 132 -6.45 -10.84 -17.30
C ARG A 132 -7.10 -10.50 -18.64
N GLU A 133 -7.85 -9.40 -18.70
CA GLU A 133 -8.45 -8.84 -19.93
C GLU A 133 -7.43 -8.04 -20.74
#